data_AF-A0A4Y2RRR6-F1
#
_entry.id   AF-A0A4Y2RRR6-F1
#
_cell.length_a   1.000
_cell.length_b   1.000
_cell.length_c   1.000
_cell.angle_alpha   90.00
_cell.angle_beta   90.00
_cell.angle_gamma   90.00
#
_symmetry.space_group_name_H-M   'P 1'
#
loop_
_entity.id
_entity.type
_entity.pdbx_description
1 polymer ?
#
loop_
_entity_poly.entity_id
_entity_poly.type
_entity_poly.pdbx_seq_one_letter_code
_entity_poly.pdbx_strand_id
1 'polypeptide(L)'
;MKAANYLNIITDQLHPYMALVFPTGNGIFQQDTAPCHKARIVMEWFEEHTDEFHLMSWPPNSPDLNPMEHIWDVMELLLRAQTPQYPNISNIRVTAAKTFGTTCLQSCTKNLWHLCPAVLKAKGGATRY
;
A
#
# COMPACT_ATOMS: atom_id res chain seq x y z
N MET A 1 6.59 4.55 -12.55
CA MET A 1 5.76 3.62 -13.34
C MET A 1 4.88 4.43 -14.29
N LYS A 2 4.53 3.91 -15.48
CA LYS A 2 3.54 4.57 -16.38
C LYS A 2 2.12 4.20 -15.95
N ALA A 3 1.16 5.11 -16.15
CA ALA A 3 -0.24 4.87 -15.80
C ALA A 3 -0.83 3.61 -16.45
N ALA A 4 -0.54 3.34 -17.73
CA ALA A 4 -1.00 2.14 -18.41
C ALA A 4 -0.48 0.84 -17.75
N ASN A 5 0.77 0.82 -17.30
CA ASN A 5 1.32 -0.34 -16.60
C ASN A 5 0.68 -0.52 -15.23
N TYR A 6 0.33 0.58 -14.56
CA TYR A 6 -0.38 0.53 -13.29
C TYR A 6 -1.81 0.00 -13.46
N LEU A 7 -2.50 0.46 -14.50
CA LEU A 7 -3.82 -0.05 -14.86
C LEU A 7 -3.79 -1.57 -15.11
N ASN A 8 -2.79 -2.08 -15.82
CA ASN A 8 -2.63 -3.54 -16.00
C ASN A 8 -2.46 -4.29 -14.67
N ILE A 9 -1.75 -3.70 -13.69
CA ILE A 9 -1.65 -4.32 -12.35
C ILE A 9 -3.02 -4.32 -11.66
N ILE A 10 -3.77 -3.23 -11.79
CA ILE A 10 -5.13 -3.14 -11.24
C ILE A 10 -6.03 -4.22 -11.85
N THR A 11 -6.08 -4.32 -13.17
CA THR A 11 -6.96 -5.26 -13.88
C THR A 11 -6.55 -6.71 -13.67
N ASP A 12 -5.24 -7.00 -13.72
CA ASP A 12 -4.77 -8.38 -13.79
C ASP A 12 -4.54 -9.00 -12.41
N GLN A 13 -4.34 -8.17 -11.38
CA GLN A 13 -3.96 -8.63 -10.04
C GLN A 13 -4.94 -8.15 -8.97
N LEU A 14 -5.16 -6.83 -8.88
CA LEU A 14 -5.97 -6.26 -7.80
C LEU A 14 -7.43 -6.66 -7.93
N HIS A 15 -8.02 -6.49 -9.12
CA HIS A 15 -9.44 -6.69 -9.33
C HIS A 15 -9.89 -8.14 -9.06
N PRO A 16 -9.22 -9.19 -9.60
CA PRO A 16 -9.51 -10.57 -9.24
C PRO A 16 -9.32 -10.87 -7.74
N TYR A 17 -8.31 -10.25 -7.11
CA TYR A 17 -8.08 -10.41 -5.68
C TYR A 17 -9.20 -9.80 -4.84
N MET A 18 -9.68 -8.61 -5.20
CA MET A 18 -10.79 -7.96 -4.50
C MET A 18 -12.08 -8.76 -4.65
N ALA A 19 -12.39 -9.27 -5.85
CA ALA A 19 -13.54 -10.13 -6.06
C ALA A 19 -13.47 -11.44 -5.24
N LEU A 20 -12.27 -12.00 -5.06
CA LEU A 20 -12.05 -13.21 -4.28
C LEU A 20 -12.19 -12.97 -2.76
N VAL A 21 -11.60 -11.91 -2.24
CA VAL A 21 -11.52 -11.64 -0.79
C VAL A 21 -12.73 -10.87 -0.27
N PHE A 22 -13.33 -10.03 -1.10
CA PHE A 22 -14.50 -9.21 -0.78
C PHE A 22 -15.64 -9.48 -1.77
N PRO A 23 -16.16 -10.73 -1.83
CA PRO A 23 -17.16 -11.12 -2.84
C PRO A 23 -18.49 -10.37 -2.72
N THR A 24 -18.71 -9.67 -1.61
CA THR A 24 -19.90 -8.83 -1.37
C THR A 24 -19.71 -7.36 -1.77
N GLY A 25 -18.58 -7.01 -2.38
CA GLY A 25 -18.30 -5.66 -2.85
C GLY A 25 -17.93 -4.63 -1.77
N ASN A 26 -17.72 -5.08 -0.53
CA ASN A 26 -17.44 -4.22 0.62
C ASN A 26 -15.93 -3.97 0.84
N GLY A 27 -15.10 -4.31 -0.14
CA GLY A 27 -13.66 -4.07 -0.08
C GLY A 27 -13.33 -2.59 -0.17
N ILE A 28 -12.26 -2.18 0.51
CA ILE A 28 -11.73 -0.82 0.42
C ILE A 28 -10.28 -0.91 -0.06
N PHE A 29 -9.99 -0.25 -1.18
CA PHE A 29 -8.64 -0.15 -1.73
C PHE A 29 -8.05 1.22 -1.41
N GLN A 30 -6.81 1.24 -0.95
CA GLN A 30 -6.05 2.47 -0.68
C GLN A 30 -4.87 2.55 -1.64
N GLN A 31 -4.66 3.73 -2.20
CA GLN A 31 -3.46 4.09 -2.98
C GLN A 31 -3.03 5.51 -2.60
N ASP A 32 -1.74 5.82 -2.79
CA ASP A 32 -1.23 7.18 -2.60
C ASP A 32 -1.63 8.12 -3.76
N THR A 33 -1.18 9.37 -3.70
CA THR A 33 -1.46 10.38 -4.74
C THR A 33 -0.40 10.44 -5.84
N ALA A 34 0.35 9.36 -6.10
CA ALA A 34 1.35 9.35 -7.17
C ALA A 34 0.71 9.68 -8.54
N PRO A 35 1.43 10.36 -9.46
CA PRO A 35 0.86 10.82 -10.73
C PRO A 35 0.24 9.70 -11.59
N CYS A 36 0.78 8.48 -11.54
CA CYS A 36 0.21 7.34 -12.28
C CYS A 36 -1.12 6.86 -11.69
N HIS A 37 -1.33 6.99 -10.37
CA HIS A 37 -2.57 6.59 -9.70
C HIS A 37 -3.71 7.59 -9.92
N LYS A 38 -3.35 8.87 -10.11
CA LYS A 38 -4.29 9.96 -10.44
C LYS A 38 -4.53 10.14 -11.95
N ALA A 39 -3.90 9.33 -12.79
CA ALA A 39 -4.10 9.43 -14.23
C ALA A 39 -5.56 9.14 -14.59
N ARG A 40 -6.10 9.89 -15.56
CA ARG A 40 -7.50 9.78 -15.99
C ARG A 40 -7.93 8.34 -16.24
N ILE A 41 -7.14 7.59 -17.01
CA ILE A 41 -7.43 6.18 -17.34
C ILE A 41 -7.54 5.25 -16.13
N VAL A 42 -6.87 5.58 -15.02
CA VAL A 42 -6.90 4.78 -13.79
C VAL A 42 -8.11 5.17 -12.96
N MET A 43 -8.39 6.47 -12.84
CA MET A 43 -9.55 6.95 -12.09
C MET A 43 -10.87 6.55 -12.77
N GLU A 44 -10.96 6.65 -14.10
CA GLU A 44 -12.14 6.19 -14.86
C GLU A 44 -12.40 4.70 -14.64
N TRP A 45 -11.35 3.87 -14.62
CA TRP A 45 -11.50 2.45 -14.32
C TRP A 45 -12.08 2.21 -12.92
N PHE A 46 -11.61 2.93 -11.90
CA PHE A 46 -12.18 2.81 -10.54
C PHE A 46 -13.62 3.33 -10.45
N GLU A 47 -13.98 4.35 -11.22
CA GLU A 47 -15.35 4.85 -11.30
C GLU A 47 -16.29 3.80 -11.92
N GLU A 48 -15.85 3.11 -12.98
CA GLU A 48 -16.60 2.03 -13.62
C GLU A 48 -16.82 0.82 -12.69
N HIS A 49 -15.92 0.58 -11.75
CA HIS A 49 -15.94 -0.59 -10.84
C HIS A 49 -16.31 -0.23 -9.39
N THR A 50 -16.92 0.94 -9.17
CA THR A 50 -17.22 1.43 -7.80
C THR A 50 -18.19 0.54 -7.01
N ASP A 51 -19.02 -0.25 -7.71
CA ASP A 51 -19.96 -1.18 -7.09
C ASP A 51 -19.29 -2.50 -6.64
N GLU A 52 -18.05 -2.74 -7.08
CA GLU A 52 -17.30 -3.96 -6.79
C GLU A 52 -16.32 -3.80 -5.62
N PHE A 53 -15.78 -2.60 -5.43
CA PHE A 53 -15.06 -2.21 -4.23
C PHE A 53 -14.81 -0.70 -4.24
N HIS A 54 -14.57 -0.13 -3.07
CA HIS A 54 -14.40 1.31 -2.93
C HIS A 54 -12.93 1.75 -2.99
N LEU A 55 -12.61 2.69 -3.88
CA LEU A 55 -11.35 3.42 -3.81
C LEU A 55 -11.42 4.48 -2.70
N MET A 56 -10.58 4.34 -1.67
CA MET A 56 -10.53 5.27 -0.55
C MET A 56 -9.95 6.62 -0.98
N SER A 57 -10.59 7.71 -0.54
CA SER A 57 -10.02 9.05 -0.66
C SER A 57 -8.77 9.17 0.22
N TRP A 58 -7.66 9.58 -0.38
CA TRP A 58 -6.37 9.73 0.32
C TRP A 58 -5.89 11.18 0.29
N PRO A 59 -5.51 11.76 1.44
CA PRO A 59 -4.95 13.10 1.48
C PRO A 59 -3.56 13.15 0.80
N PRO A 60 -3.28 14.19 0.00
CA PRO A 60 -1.96 14.36 -0.59
C PRO A 60 -0.89 14.60 0.48
N ASN A 61 0.35 14.20 0.18
CA ASN A 61 1.52 14.39 1.06
C ASN A 61 1.34 13.82 2.48
N SER A 62 0.63 12.71 2.62
CA SER A 62 0.45 12.01 3.91
C SER A 62 1.09 10.61 3.89
N PRO A 63 2.44 10.53 3.77
CA PRO A 63 3.15 9.25 3.81
C PRO A 63 3.05 8.61 5.20
N ASP A 64 2.95 9.41 6.26
CA ASP A 64 2.79 8.97 7.65
C ASP A 64 1.49 8.18 7.89
N LEU A 65 0.49 8.41 7.04
CA LEU A 65 -0.75 7.64 7.07
C LEU A 65 -0.65 6.31 6.32
N ASN A 66 0.31 6.16 5.39
CA ASN A 66 0.36 5.03 4.47
C ASN A 66 1.02 3.81 5.13
N PRO A 67 0.27 2.74 5.47
CA PRO A 67 0.87 1.56 6.11
C PRO A 67 1.93 0.87 5.25
N MET A 68 1.93 1.08 3.93
CA MET A 68 2.98 0.54 3.05
C MET A 68 4.36 1.16 3.33
N GLU A 69 4.44 2.46 3.66
CA GLU A 69 5.73 3.11 3.99
C GLU A 69 6.36 2.43 5.20
N HIS A 70 5.56 2.18 6.23
CA HIS A 70 6.04 1.50 7.43
C HIS A 70 6.47 0.04 7.15
N ILE A 71 5.77 -0.67 6.26
CA ILE A 71 6.20 -2.01 5.84
C ILE A 71 7.55 -1.94 5.12
N TRP A 72 7.74 -0.95 4.23
CA TRP A 72 9.02 -0.74 3.54
C TRP A 72 10.15 -0.44 4.51
N ASP A 73 9.93 0.43 5.51
CA ASP A 73 10.93 0.74 6.54
C ASP A 73 11.37 -0.52 7.28
N VAL A 74 10.42 -1.34 7.74
CA VAL A 74 10.76 -2.57 8.47
C VAL A 74 11.47 -3.58 7.56
N MET A 75 11.04 -3.70 6.30
CA MET A 75 11.71 -4.56 5.33
C MET A 75 13.14 -4.09 5.07
N GLU A 76 13.36 -2.79 4.90
CA GLU A 76 14.69 -2.22 4.70
C GLU A 76 15.60 -2.47 5.90
N LEU A 77 15.10 -2.26 7.13
CA LEU A 77 15.84 -2.55 8.36
C LEU A 77 16.26 -4.02 8.44
N LEU A 78 15.35 -4.95 8.15
CA LEU A 78 15.64 -6.38 8.16
C LEU A 78 16.62 -6.80 7.08
N LEU A 79 16.52 -6.21 5.89
CA LEU A 79 17.46 -6.45 4.80
C LEU A 79 18.86 -5.91 5.13
N ARG A 80 18.96 -4.74 5.78
CA ARG A 80 20.23 -4.11 6.19
C ARG A 80 20.90 -4.84 7.36
N ALA A 81 20.12 -5.44 8.26
CA ALA A 81 20.62 -6.19 9.41
C ALA A 81 21.23 -7.55 9.05
N GLN A 82 21.05 -8.04 7.82
CA GLN A 82 21.65 -9.29 7.37
C GLN A 82 23.16 -9.18 7.16
N THR A 83 23.88 -10.15 7.72
CA THR A 83 25.33 -10.34 7.56
C THR A 83 25.64 -11.77 7.14
N PRO A 84 26.38 -11.98 6.02
CA PRO A 84 26.86 -10.97 5.09
C PRO A 84 25.71 -10.30 4.32
N GLN A 85 25.92 -9.07 3.83
CA GLN A 85 24.93 -8.40 3.00
C GLN A 85 24.64 -9.22 1.74
N TYR A 86 23.38 -9.20 1.31
CA TYR A 86 22.93 -9.97 0.16
C TYR A 86 23.69 -9.59 -1.12
N PRO A 87 24.34 -10.55 -1.79
CA PRO A 87 25.23 -10.25 -2.91
C PRO A 87 24.48 -9.95 -4.23
N ASN A 88 23.18 -10.25 -4.33
CA ASN A 88 22.42 -10.09 -5.56
C ASN A 88 20.91 -9.87 -5.34
N ILE A 89 20.26 -9.39 -6.40
CA ILE A 89 18.82 -9.06 -6.44
C ILE A 89 17.95 -10.28 -6.15
N SER A 90 18.34 -11.49 -6.57
CA SER A 90 17.54 -12.71 -6.36
C SER A 90 17.37 -13.02 -4.87
N ASN A 91 18.45 -12.89 -4.09
CA ASN A 91 18.40 -13.12 -2.64
C ASN A 91 17.55 -12.06 -1.92
N ILE A 92 17.62 -10.81 -2.39
CA ILE A 92 16.78 -9.72 -1.88
C ILE A 92 15.31 -10.01 -2.14
N ARG A 93 14.94 -10.45 -3.36
CA ARG A 93 13.55 -10.78 -3.72
C ARG A 93 12.96 -11.87 -2.83
N VAL A 94 13.69 -12.97 -2.65
CA VAL A 94 13.23 -14.11 -1.82
C VAL A 94 13.04 -13.68 -0.37
N THR A 95 13.97 -12.90 0.18
CA THR A 95 13.86 -12.43 1.54
C THR A 95 12.73 -11.42 1.69
N ALA A 96 12.62 -10.45 0.78
CA ALA A 96 11.56 -9.46 0.79
C ALA A 96 10.18 -10.14 0.81
N ALA A 97 9.97 -11.15 -0.04
CA ALA A 97 8.73 -11.93 -0.06
C ALA A 97 8.45 -12.65 1.27
N LYS A 98 9.47 -13.28 1.87
CA LYS A 98 9.34 -13.96 3.16
C LYS A 98 9.02 -12.99 4.31
N THR A 99 9.72 -11.87 4.35
CA THR A 99 9.56 -10.83 5.38
C THR A 99 8.20 -10.13 5.29
N PHE A 100 7.73 -9.87 4.07
CA PHE A 100 6.45 -9.22 3.82
C PHE A 100 5.31 -9.99 4.51
N GLY A 101 5.27 -11.33 4.37
CA GLY A 101 4.19 -12.14 4.96
C GLY A 101 4.07 -12.03 6.49
N THR A 102 5.17 -12.20 7.23
CA THR A 102 5.15 -12.20 8.70
C THR A 102 5.02 -10.80 9.31
N THR A 103 5.59 -9.79 8.64
CA THR A 103 5.71 -8.42 9.16
C THR A 103 4.47 -7.58 8.85
N CYS A 104 3.90 -7.73 7.65
CA CYS A 104 2.77 -6.93 7.18
C CYS A 104 1.56 -7.04 8.12
N LEU A 105 1.23 -8.24 8.59
CA LEU A 105 0.13 -8.45 9.54
C LEU A 105 0.37 -7.78 10.90
N GLN A 106 1.60 -7.81 11.43
CA GLN A 106 1.91 -7.24 12.74
C GLN A 106 2.06 -5.71 12.72
N SER A 107 2.62 -5.15 11.64
CA SER A 107 2.79 -3.71 11.47
C SER A 107 1.48 -3.00 11.15
N CYS A 108 0.66 -3.57 10.24
CA CYS A 108 -0.66 -3.02 9.94
C CYS A 108 -1.55 -2.97 11.19
N THR A 109 -1.55 -4.03 12.01
CA THR A 109 -2.42 -4.09 13.20
C THR A 109 -1.98 -3.22 14.36
N LYS A 110 -0.68 -2.90 14.52
CA LYS A 110 -0.21 -2.10 15.67
C LYS A 110 -0.28 -0.60 15.43
N ASN A 111 -0.01 -0.12 14.23
CA ASN A 111 0.17 1.31 13.99
C ASN A 111 -1.07 1.99 13.40
N LEU A 112 -1.85 1.31 12.54
CA LEU A 112 -3.00 1.93 11.86
C LEU A 112 -4.03 2.56 12.81
N TRP A 113 -4.28 1.94 13.97
CA TRP A 113 -5.22 2.46 14.97
C TRP A 113 -4.78 3.80 15.61
N HIS A 114 -3.48 4.08 15.62
CA HIS A 114 -2.93 5.29 16.25
C HIS A 114 -2.71 6.44 15.28
N LEU A 115 -2.73 6.18 13.97
CA LEU A 115 -2.47 7.18 12.92
C LEU A 115 -3.58 8.23 12.84
N CYS A 116 -4.84 7.82 12.71
CA CYS A 116 -5.95 8.78 12.61
C CYS A 116 -6.06 9.71 13.83
N PRO A 117 -5.99 9.22 15.10
CA PRO A 117 -5.95 10.10 16.26
C PRO A 117 -4.75 11.04 16.30
N ALA A 118 -3.57 10.59 15.84
CA ALA A 118 -2.37 11.42 15.81
C ALA A 118 -2.50 12.59 14.83
N VAL A 119 -3.03 12.34 13.62
CA VAL A 119 -3.28 13.39 12.62
C VAL A 119 -4.35 14.37 13.09
N LEU A 120 -5.43 13.88 13.71
CA LEU A 120 -6.46 14.74 14.29
C LEU A 120 -5.88 15.65 15.39
N LYS A 121 -5.03 15.10 16.27
CA LYS A 121 -4.33 15.88 17.30
C LYS A 121 -3.38 16.91 16.69
N ALA A 122 -2.71 16.57 15.60
CA ALA A 122 -1.85 17.47 14.84
C ALA A 122 -2.62 18.46 13.94
N LYS A 123 -3.97 18.40 13.92
CA LYS A 123 -4.84 19.21 13.05
C LYS A 123 -4.47 19.11 11.57
N GLY A 124 -4.13 17.91 11.11
CA GLY A 124 -3.67 17.67 9.73
C GLY A 124 -2.19 17.97 9.48
N GLY A 125 -1.44 18.38 10.51
CA GLY A 125 0.01 18.48 10.44
C GLY A 125 0.71 17.11 10.48
N ALA A 126 2.00 17.11 10.17
CA ALA A 126 2.83 15.91 10.16
C ALA A 126 2.84 15.21 11.52
N THR A 127 2.80 13.88 11.51
CA THR A 127 2.94 13.07 12.71
C THR A 127 4.36 12.52 12.84
N ARG A 128 4.62 11.80 13.94
CA ARG A 128 5.90 11.12 14.20
C ARG A 128 6.01 9.75 13.51
N TYR A 129 4.94 9.34 12.83
CA TYR A 129 4.80 8.05 12.19
C TYR A 129 5.24 8.14 10.73
#